data_AF-A0A7R8H8C0-F1
#
_entry.id   AF-A0A7R8H8C0-F1
#
_cell.length_a   1.000
_cell.length_b   1.000
_cell.length_c   1.000
_cell.angle_alpha   90.00
_cell.angle_beta   90.00
_cell.angle_gamma   90.00
#
_symmetry.space_group_name_H-M   'P 1'
#
loop_
_entity.id
_entity.type
_entity.pdbx_description
1 polymer ?
#
loop_
_entity_poly.entity_id
_entity_poly.type
_entity_poly.pdbx_seq_one_letter_code
_entity_poly.pdbx_strand_id
1 'polypeptide(L)'
;MSNDFVPSKLDGRASLTVHQILSSFSAPLKEEHAWALTYQFVVGLRGLPFPTTHSGAAPYFIPNECKHIYIREDGHIHQATFSNPLGYKRDLLMSKNKCLLELGLILFSALDFGLKDEEERSFSRELEDLFNLINSG
;
A
#
# COMPACT_ATOMS: atom_id res chain seq x y z
N MET A 1 30.33 -4.71 0.77
CA MET A 1 28.95 -4.68 0.25
C MET A 1 28.74 -3.27 -0.29
N SER A 2 28.63 -3.13 -1.61
CA SER A 2 28.42 -1.82 -2.24
C SER A 2 26.98 -1.41 -1.96
N ASN A 3 26.77 -0.33 -1.21
CA ASN A 3 25.47 0.33 -1.10
C ASN A 3 25.25 1.09 -2.42
N ASP A 4 24.89 0.35 -3.46
CA ASP A 4 24.50 0.95 -4.73
C ASP A 4 23.10 1.53 -4.54
N PHE A 5 23.03 2.72 -3.96
CA PHE A 5 21.82 3.53 -3.92
C PHE A 5 21.32 3.71 -5.35
N VAL A 6 20.22 3.06 -5.69
CA VAL A 6 19.51 3.26 -6.95
C VAL A 6 18.49 4.37 -6.71
N PRO A 7 18.73 5.61 -7.15
CA PRO A 7 17.77 6.69 -6.98
C PRO A 7 16.46 6.33 -7.70
N SER A 8 15.38 6.18 -6.92
CA SER A 8 14.05 6.03 -7.50
C SER A 8 13.60 7.35 -8.11
N LYS A 9 13.37 7.34 -9.42
CA LYS A 9 12.77 8.48 -10.13
C LYS A 9 11.25 8.34 -10.12
N LEU A 10 10.57 9.46 -9.94
CA LEU A 10 9.13 9.51 -10.16
C LEU A 10 8.79 8.99 -11.55
N ASP A 11 7.75 8.17 -11.65
CA ASP A 11 7.26 7.72 -12.94
C ASP A 11 6.49 8.85 -13.66
N GLY A 12 5.95 8.57 -14.85
CA GLY A 12 5.11 9.52 -15.59
C GLY A 12 3.83 9.98 -14.87
N ARG A 13 3.58 9.51 -13.63
CA ARG A 13 2.45 9.86 -12.77
C ARG A 13 2.89 10.69 -11.56
N ALA A 14 4.12 11.20 -11.56
CA ALA A 14 4.73 11.88 -10.43
C ALA A 14 4.62 11.02 -9.14
N SER A 15 4.78 9.69 -9.27
CA SER A 15 4.55 8.74 -8.19
C SER A 15 5.71 7.75 -8.02
N LEU A 16 5.85 7.22 -6.82
CA LEU A 16 6.67 6.04 -6.48
C LEU A 16 5.81 4.97 -5.84
N THR A 17 6.18 3.71 -6.04
CA THR A 17 5.58 2.62 -5.27
C THR A 17 6.18 2.53 -3.86
N VAL A 18 5.41 1.99 -2.90
CA VAL A 18 5.94 1.70 -1.56
C VAL A 18 7.17 0.81 -1.63
N HIS A 19 7.18 -0.19 -2.53
CA HIS A 19 8.34 -1.04 -2.75
C HIS A 19 9.59 -0.24 -3.20
N GLN A 20 9.46 0.66 -4.18
CA GLN A 20 10.58 1.50 -4.61
C GLN A 20 11.12 2.38 -3.48
N ILE A 21 10.25 2.90 -2.62
CA ILE A 21 10.66 3.70 -1.45
C ILE A 21 11.47 2.81 -0.49
N LEU A 22 10.94 1.66 -0.09
CA LEU A 22 11.61 0.70 0.79
C LEU A 22 12.98 0.27 0.25
N SER A 23 13.06 -0.09 -1.03
CA SER A 23 14.31 -0.48 -1.69
C SER A 23 15.32 0.68 -1.75
N SER A 24 14.87 1.91 -2.01
CA SER A 24 15.77 3.08 -2.12
C SER A 24 16.43 3.41 -0.79
N PHE A 25 15.69 3.28 0.31
CA PHE A 25 16.23 3.50 1.66
C PHE A 25 16.90 2.26 2.25
N SER A 26 16.69 1.08 1.63
CA SER A 26 17.10 -0.21 2.18
C SER A 26 16.70 -0.35 3.66
N ALA A 27 15.49 0.11 3.97
CA ALA A 27 14.98 0.21 5.33
C ALA A 27 13.46 0.04 5.34
N PRO A 28 12.90 -0.54 6.42
CA PRO A 28 11.45 -0.67 6.56
C PRO A 28 10.77 0.68 6.79
N LEU A 29 9.44 0.68 6.69
CA LEU A 29 8.66 1.82 7.17
C LEU A 29 8.85 2.02 8.68
N LYS A 30 8.66 3.27 9.10
CA LYS A 30 8.45 3.64 10.50
C LYS A 30 6.95 3.64 10.77
N GLU A 31 6.55 3.53 12.04
CA GLU A 31 5.14 3.51 12.41
C GLU A 31 4.41 4.78 11.98
N GLU A 32 5.03 5.95 12.11
CA GLU A 32 4.44 7.23 11.70
C GLU A 32 4.15 7.25 10.19
N HIS A 33 5.02 6.61 9.40
CA HIS A 33 4.79 6.46 7.96
C HIS A 33 3.66 5.46 7.67
N ALA A 34 3.55 4.38 8.44
CA ALA A 34 2.45 3.43 8.32
C ALA A 34 1.10 4.09 8.64
N TRP A 35 1.03 4.94 9.65
CA TRP A 35 -0.16 5.75 9.97
C TRP A 35 -0.55 6.70 8.83
N ALA A 36 0.42 7.47 8.32
CA ALA A 36 0.18 8.39 7.22
C ALA A 36 -0.27 7.66 5.94
N LEU A 37 0.36 6.52 5.63
CA LEU A 37 0.01 5.68 4.50
C LEU A 37 -1.40 5.12 4.64
N THR A 38 -1.75 4.62 5.82
CA THR A 38 -3.10 4.11 6.11
C THR A 38 -4.14 5.19 5.88
N TYR A 39 -3.92 6.39 6.43
CA TYR A 39 -4.84 7.51 6.27
C TYR A 39 -5.03 7.87 4.79
N GLN A 40 -3.95 8.07 4.04
CA GLN A 40 -4.02 8.45 2.62
C GLN A 40 -4.63 7.34 1.75
N PHE A 41 -4.38 6.07 2.09
CA PHE A 41 -5.02 4.93 1.42
C PHE A 41 -6.52 4.92 1.63
N VAL A 42 -6.99 5.12 2.87
CA VAL A 42 -8.42 5.20 3.18
C VAL A 42 -9.08 6.37 2.46
N VAL A 43 -8.41 7.54 2.40
CA VAL A 43 -8.89 8.70 1.62
C VAL A 43 -9.04 8.35 0.14
N GLY A 44 -8.03 7.73 -0.47
CA GLY A 44 -8.07 7.28 -1.86
C GLY A 44 -9.19 6.26 -2.12
N LEU A 45 -9.29 5.23 -1.27
CA LEU A 45 -10.31 4.19 -1.35
C LEU A 45 -11.73 4.74 -1.17
N ARG A 46 -11.91 5.75 -0.29
CA ARG A 46 -13.18 6.44 -0.10
C ARG A 46 -13.59 7.22 -1.34
N GLY A 47 -12.62 7.84 -2.02
CA GLY A 47 -12.83 8.62 -3.24
C GLY A 47 -13.16 7.80 -4.49
N LEU A 48 -13.02 6.47 -4.46
CA LEU A 48 -13.38 5.62 -5.59
C LEU A 48 -14.91 5.59 -5.78
N PRO A 49 -15.41 5.87 -6.99
CA PRO A 49 -16.82 5.65 -7.31
C PRO A 49 -17.12 4.16 -7.21
N PHE A 50 -18.29 3.81 -6.64
CA PHE A 50 -18.74 2.42 -6.66
C PHE A 50 -18.97 2.00 -8.13
N PRO A 51 -18.55 0.78 -8.54
CA PRO A 51 -18.82 0.32 -9.89
C PRO A 51 -20.34 0.23 -10.10
N THR A 52 -20.90 1.20 -10.82
CA THR A 52 -22.30 1.12 -11.26
C THR A 52 -22.34 0.24 -12.50
N THR A 53 -23.30 -0.69 -12.56
CA THR A 53 -23.51 -1.68 -13.63
C THR A 53 -23.66 -1.11 -15.05
N HIS A 54 -23.68 0.21 -15.21
CA HIS A 54 -24.01 0.89 -16.47
C HIS A 54 -22.95 1.86 -17.00
N SER A 55 -21.80 2.06 -16.32
CA SER A 55 -20.89 3.17 -16.70
C SER A 55 -19.77 2.82 -17.69
N GLY A 56 -19.58 1.56 -18.08
CA GLY A 56 -18.45 1.16 -18.94
C GLY A 56 -17.06 1.48 -18.36
N ALA A 57 -16.99 1.90 -17.10
CA ALA A 57 -15.75 2.23 -16.42
C ALA A 57 -14.93 0.96 -16.16
N ALA A 58 -13.61 1.09 -16.25
CA ALA A 58 -12.69 0.02 -15.90
C ALA A 58 -12.89 -0.39 -14.42
N PRO A 59 -12.84 -1.69 -14.10
CA PRO A 59 -13.00 -2.14 -12.72
C PRO A 59 -11.81 -1.73 -11.85
N TYR A 60 -12.07 -1.61 -10.55
CA TYR A 60 -11.04 -1.45 -9.53
C TYR A 60 -10.59 -2.80 -8.97
N PHE A 61 -9.35 -2.86 -8.51
CA PHE A 61 -8.68 -4.05 -8.00
C PHE A 61 -8.06 -3.78 -6.63
N ILE A 62 -8.04 -4.80 -5.77
CA ILE A 62 -7.46 -4.73 -4.43
C ILE A 62 -5.94 -4.89 -4.54
N PRO A 63 -5.13 -3.90 -4.13
CA PRO A 63 -3.68 -4.10 -4.03
C PRO A 63 -3.38 -5.11 -2.92
N ASN A 64 -2.44 -6.01 -3.18
CA ASN A 64 -2.00 -7.08 -2.26
C ASN A 64 -0.47 -7.13 -2.08
N GLU A 65 0.28 -6.16 -2.61
CA GLU A 65 1.74 -6.08 -2.47
C GLU A 65 2.20 -4.62 -2.43
N CYS A 66 3.36 -4.34 -1.81
CA CYS A 66 3.95 -2.99 -1.73
C CYS A 66 4.16 -2.33 -3.11
N LYS A 67 4.46 -3.11 -4.15
CA LYS A 67 4.65 -2.60 -5.52
C LYS A 67 3.34 -2.12 -6.18
N HIS A 68 2.20 -2.43 -5.57
CA HIS A 68 0.89 -2.02 -6.06
C HIS A 68 0.42 -0.72 -5.44
N ILE A 69 1.04 -0.20 -4.37
CA ILE A 69 0.65 1.06 -3.74
C ILE A 69 1.51 2.19 -4.27
N TYR A 70 0.89 3.16 -4.92
CA TYR A 70 1.54 4.33 -5.51
C TYR A 70 1.30 5.57 -4.67
N ILE A 71 2.37 6.21 -4.21
CA ILE A 71 2.38 7.47 -3.49
C ILE A 71 2.88 8.57 -4.44
N ARG A 72 2.09 9.62 -4.60
CA ARG A 72 2.45 10.81 -5.37
C ARG A 72 3.44 11.69 -4.62
N GLU A 73 4.11 12.60 -5.33
CA GLU A 73 4.99 13.61 -4.74
C GLU A 73 4.30 14.52 -3.71
N ASP A 74 2.98 14.70 -3.82
CA ASP A 74 2.15 15.46 -2.87
C ASP A 74 1.68 14.64 -1.66
N GLY A 75 2.11 13.37 -1.56
CA GLY A 75 1.77 12.46 -0.45
C GLY A 75 0.43 11.74 -0.59
N HIS A 76 -0.35 12.00 -1.64
CA HIS A 76 -1.61 11.31 -1.87
C HIS A 76 -1.43 9.94 -2.55
N ILE A 77 -2.39 9.04 -2.35
CA ILE A 77 -2.44 7.76 -3.08
C ILE A 77 -2.93 7.98 -4.51
N HIS A 78 -2.13 7.53 -5.47
CA HIS A 78 -2.46 7.61 -6.89
C HIS A 78 -3.49 6.52 -7.28
N GLN A 79 -4.42 6.83 -8.19
CA GLN A 79 -5.50 5.91 -8.63
C GLN A 79 -5.00 4.58 -9.24
N ALA A 80 -3.76 4.57 -9.73
CA ALA A 80 -3.10 3.37 -10.25
C ALA A 80 -3.00 2.27 -9.19
N THR A 81 -3.03 2.63 -7.90
CA THR A 81 -3.08 1.69 -6.77
C THR A 81 -4.24 0.71 -6.88
N PHE A 82 -5.40 1.21 -7.33
CA PHE A 82 -6.63 0.44 -7.48
C PHE A 82 -6.91 0.01 -8.93
N SER A 83 -5.99 0.29 -9.85
CA SER A 83 -6.10 -0.09 -11.27
C SER A 83 -5.22 -1.30 -11.55
N ASN A 84 -5.52 -2.12 -12.56
CA ASN A 84 -4.69 -3.27 -12.94
C ASN A 84 -4.15 -3.25 -14.37
N PRO A 85 -3.39 -2.21 -14.75
CA PRO A 85 -2.93 -2.04 -16.13
C PRO A 85 -1.94 -3.13 -16.58
N LEU A 86 -1.22 -3.75 -15.64
CA LEU A 86 -0.21 -4.77 -15.91
C LEU A 86 -0.74 -6.22 -15.75
N GLY A 87 -2.04 -6.38 -15.49
CA GLY A 87 -2.67 -7.70 -15.40
C GLY A 87 -2.16 -8.58 -14.24
N TYR A 88 -1.72 -7.98 -13.14
CA TYR A 88 -1.34 -8.73 -11.94
C TYR A 88 -2.52 -9.55 -11.41
N LYS A 89 -2.23 -10.69 -10.78
CA LYS A 89 -3.24 -11.50 -10.10
C LYS A 89 -3.74 -10.75 -8.86
N ARG A 90 -4.85 -10.02 -9.02
CA ARG A 90 -5.50 -9.23 -7.97
C ARG A 90 -7.00 -9.39 -8.05
N ASP A 91 -7.63 -9.42 -6.88
CA ASP A 91 -9.07 -9.53 -6.77
C ASP A 91 -9.75 -8.22 -7.14
N LEU A 92 -10.97 -8.32 -7.66
CA LEU A 92 -11.83 -7.15 -7.88
C LEU A 92 -12.19 -6.50 -6.55
N LEU A 93 -12.19 -5.17 -6.53
CA LEU A 93 -12.60 -4.37 -5.39
C LEU A 93 -14.13 -4.38 -5.27
N MET A 94 -14.67 -5.47 -4.70
CA MET A 94 -16.09 -5.63 -4.41
C MET A 94 -16.45 -5.27 -2.96
N SER A 95 -15.44 -5.20 -2.08
CA SER A 95 -15.59 -4.87 -0.65
C SER A 95 -14.44 -3.97 -0.20
N LYS A 96 -14.79 -2.84 0.42
CA LYS A 96 -13.79 -1.94 1.04
C LYS A 96 -13.14 -2.60 2.25
N ASN A 97 -13.87 -3.39 3.04
CA ASN A 97 -13.31 -4.13 4.18
C ASN A 97 -12.22 -5.10 3.74
N LYS A 98 -12.47 -5.89 2.68
CA LYS A 98 -11.45 -6.79 2.11
C LYS A 98 -10.21 -6.02 1.65
N CYS A 99 -10.40 -4.85 1.06
CA CYS A 99 -9.28 -4.00 0.67
C CYS A 99 -8.47 -3.47 1.85
N LEU A 100 -9.12 -3.19 2.99
CA LEU A 100 -8.44 -2.77 4.21
C LEU A 100 -7.68 -3.93 4.87
N LEU A 101 -8.24 -5.15 4.85
CA LEU A 101 -7.55 -6.36 5.28
C LEU A 101 -6.23 -6.57 4.51
N GLU A 102 -6.28 -6.48 3.18
CA GLU A 102 -5.08 -6.58 2.33
C GLU A 102 -4.09 -5.44 2.59
N LEU A 103 -4.57 -4.22 2.86
CA LEU A 103 -3.70 -3.12 3.30
C LEU A 103 -2.95 -3.48 4.59
N GLY A 104 -3.61 -4.11 5.57
CA GLY A 104 -2.98 -4.57 6.81
C GLY A 104 -1.78 -5.49 6.53
N LEU A 105 -1.95 -6.46 5.63
CA LEU A 105 -0.87 -7.38 5.22
C LEU A 105 0.29 -6.65 4.51
N ILE A 106 -0.04 -5.67 3.66
CA ILE A 106 0.98 -4.85 2.98
C ILE A 106 1.76 -3.99 4.00
N LEU A 107 1.07 -3.38 4.96
CA LEU A 107 1.70 -2.58 6.01
C LEU A 107 2.63 -3.42 6.88
N PHE A 108 2.19 -4.62 7.28
CA PHE A 108 3.04 -5.58 7.98
C PHE A 108 4.29 -5.91 7.18
N SER A 109 4.13 -6.26 5.90
CA SER A 109 5.26 -6.54 4.99
C SER A 109 6.20 -5.35 4.81
N ALA A 110 5.68 -4.12 4.83
CA ALA A 110 6.48 -2.90 4.69
C ALA A 110 7.21 -2.52 5.98
N LEU A 111 6.62 -2.82 7.15
CA LEU A 111 7.22 -2.63 8.47
C LEU A 111 8.29 -3.70 8.76
N ASP A 112 8.16 -4.90 8.22
CA ASP A 112 9.13 -5.99 8.39
C ASP A 112 10.15 -6.07 7.25
N PHE A 113 10.11 -5.12 6.31
CA PHE A 113 11.00 -5.12 5.16
C PHE A 113 12.48 -5.14 5.58
N GLY A 114 13.19 -6.19 5.17
CA GLY A 114 14.62 -6.36 5.45
C GLY A 114 14.96 -7.03 6.78
N LEU A 115 13.96 -7.40 7.59
CA LEU A 115 14.15 -8.26 8.76
C LEU A 115 14.36 -9.71 8.33
N LYS A 116 15.07 -10.47 9.15
CA LYS A 116 15.20 -11.92 8.99
C LYS A 116 13.99 -12.62 9.62
N ASP A 117 13.69 -13.84 9.16
CA ASP A 117 12.53 -14.64 9.65
C ASP A 117 12.54 -14.90 11.17
N GLU A 118 13.68 -14.74 11.84
CA GLU A 118 13.87 -14.93 13.29
C GLU A 118 13.73 -13.62 14.10
N GLU A 119 13.63 -12.47 13.42
CA GLU A 119 13.55 -11.15 14.03
C GLU A 119 12.11 -10.63 13.94
N GLU A 120 11.37 -10.70 15.04
CA GLU A 120 10.05 -10.07 15.14
C GLU A 120 10.17 -8.61 15.57
N ARG A 121 9.46 -7.73 14.86
CA ARG A 121 9.38 -6.32 15.22
C ARG A 121 8.32 -6.12 16.30
N SER A 122 8.69 -5.46 17.41
CA SER A 122 7.70 -5.00 18.38
C SER A 122 7.05 -3.71 17.90
N PHE A 123 5.73 -3.67 17.87
CA PHE A 123 4.95 -2.48 17.51
C PHE A 123 4.45 -1.74 18.75
N SER A 124 4.08 -0.47 18.59
CA SER A 124 3.27 0.22 19.59
C SER A 124 1.89 -0.43 19.74
N ARG A 125 1.31 -0.32 20.94
CA ARG A 125 -0.02 -0.86 21.23
C ARG A 125 -1.07 -0.26 20.30
N GLU A 126 -0.94 1.01 19.95
CA GLU A 126 -1.86 1.71 19.06
C GLU A 126 -1.86 1.12 17.64
N LEU A 127 -0.69 0.68 17.15
CA LEU A 127 -0.56 0.07 15.84
C LEU A 127 -1.06 -1.39 15.85
N GLU A 128 -0.83 -2.12 16.94
CA GLU A 128 -1.45 -3.43 17.17
C GLU A 128 -2.97 -3.33 17.17
N ASP A 129 -3.53 -2.34 17.86
CA ASP A 129 -4.98 -2.07 17.90
C ASP A 129 -5.54 -1.74 16.51
N LEU A 130 -4.80 -1.00 15.68
CA LEU A 130 -5.18 -0.76 14.28
C LEU A 130 -5.24 -2.07 13.49
N PHE A 131 -4.22 -2.92 13.58
CA PHE A 131 -4.22 -4.21 12.89
C PHE A 131 -5.36 -5.10 13.37
N ASN A 132 -5.62 -5.13 14.67
CA ASN A 132 -6.75 -5.84 15.25
C ASN A 132 -8.09 -5.32 14.71
N LEU A 133 -8.25 -3.99 14.63
CA LEU A 133 -9.44 -3.38 14.06
C LEU A 133 -9.63 -3.78 12.59
N ILE A 134 -8.57 -3.68 11.78
CA ILE A 134 -8.58 -4.06 10.36
C ILE A 134 -8.98 -5.54 10.23
N ASN A 135 -8.42 -6.42 11.06
CA ASN A 135 -8.63 -7.87 11.01
C ASN A 135 -9.97 -8.35 11.61
N SER A 136 -10.72 -7.49 12.28
CA SER A 136 -11.99 -7.83 12.95
C SER A 136 -13.25 -7.71 12.08
N GLY A 137 -13.13 -7.24 10.82
CA GLY A 137 -14.25 -6.81 9.97
C GLY A 137 -14.54 -7.64 8.73
#